data_AF-A0A1I3HQS2-F1
#
_entry.id   AF-A0A1I3HQS2-F1
#
_cell.length_a   1.000
_cell.length_b   1.000
_cell.length_c   1.000
_cell.angle_alpha   90.00
_cell.angle_beta   90.00
_cell.angle_gamma   90.00
#
_symmetry.space_group_name_H-M   'P 1'
#
loop_
_entity.id
_entity.type
_entity.pdbx_description
1 polymer ?
#
loop_
_entity_poly.entity_id
_entity_poly.type
_entity_poly.pdbx_seq_one_letter_code
_entity_poly.pdbx_strand_id
1 'polypeptide(L)'
;MKKRFLISIIALFVMSALFAQSNSEQFWNLWQDDKYDEATEFLGKWEKKSKKDPELYVCYFNMYIMQARNEQMHVESFLPPNFNGQYMEGKNENGDKIYIYSVIEYDDDLCAKAFEYIDKGLSYNPKRLDMHFGKAQLYFMLAEYEKQAEVIKHIMELNKKYKDSWLWSNNETIKSAQVGFAASIHEYILKWYNTKNPATYPMMKEISALYVEQYPDDIRAYNDAGIAAMFTNDLESAKKYFQKGYELDPSDMILLGNLARICYNLGDTETAYKYYKIMSESENPDESEYAKNILKNYFNE
;
A
#
# COMPACT_ATOMS: atom_id res chain seq x y z
N MET A 1 12.40 69.81 33.07
CA MET A 1 10.93 69.86 32.82
C MET A 1 10.46 68.48 32.39
N LYS A 2 9.59 67.86 33.19
CA LYS A 2 8.92 66.58 32.90
C LYS A 2 7.88 66.79 31.80
N LYS A 3 7.84 65.94 30.78
CA LYS A 3 6.60 65.61 30.07
C LYS A 3 6.49 64.10 29.97
N ARG A 4 5.57 63.59 30.79
CA ARG A 4 5.05 62.22 30.78
C ARG A 4 4.21 62.06 29.51
N PHE A 5 4.47 61.04 28.70
CA PHE A 5 3.49 60.55 27.75
C PHE A 5 3.04 59.16 28.18
N LEU A 6 1.72 59.02 28.25
CA LEU A 6 0.99 57.86 28.72
C LEU A 6 1.43 56.61 27.97
N ILE A 7 1.80 55.60 28.77
CA ILE A 7 1.75 54.20 28.39
C ILE A 7 0.29 53.88 28.05
N SER A 8 -0.02 53.79 26.77
CA SER A 8 -1.22 53.09 26.32
C SER A 8 -0.82 51.63 26.15
N ILE A 9 -1.08 50.83 27.18
CA ILE A 9 -1.14 49.38 27.06
C ILE A 9 -2.31 49.10 26.12
N ILE A 10 -2.02 48.99 24.84
CA ILE A 10 -2.86 48.22 23.93
C ILE A 10 -2.55 46.79 24.30
N ALA A 11 -3.41 46.22 25.15
CA ALA A 11 -3.49 44.79 25.33
C ALA A 11 -3.81 44.21 23.95
N LEU A 12 -2.78 43.76 23.25
CA LEU A 12 -2.88 42.76 22.21
C LEU A 12 -3.48 41.53 22.90
N PHE A 13 -4.81 41.46 22.92
CA PHE A 13 -5.51 40.18 22.93
C PHE A 13 -5.14 39.50 21.61
N VAL A 14 -3.92 38.95 21.55
CA VAL A 14 -3.70 37.73 20.80
C VAL A 14 -4.51 36.70 21.58
N MET A 15 -5.80 36.63 21.28
CA MET A 15 -6.47 35.34 21.32
C MET A 15 -5.62 34.47 20.41
N SER A 16 -4.65 33.76 20.98
CA SER A 16 -4.34 32.45 20.45
C SER A 16 -5.72 31.78 20.39
N ALA A 17 -6.24 31.61 19.18
CA ALA A 17 -7.13 30.51 18.97
C ALA A 17 -6.32 29.31 19.44
N LEU A 18 -6.53 28.91 20.69
CA LEU A 18 -6.22 27.57 21.14
C LEU A 18 -6.97 26.73 20.11
N PHE A 19 -6.28 26.26 19.08
CA PHE A 19 -6.81 25.20 18.24
C PHE A 19 -7.14 24.11 19.25
N ALA A 20 -8.44 23.94 19.54
CA ALA A 20 -8.87 22.92 20.45
C ALA A 20 -8.33 21.62 19.88
N GLN A 21 -7.43 20.98 20.63
CA GLN A 21 -6.83 19.72 20.24
C GLN A 21 -7.95 18.78 19.79
N SER A 22 -7.79 18.16 18.62
CA SER A 22 -8.82 17.24 18.14
C SER A 22 -8.91 16.03 19.09
N ASN A 23 -10.07 15.36 19.14
CA ASN A 23 -10.21 14.20 20.01
C ASN A 23 -9.19 13.09 19.63
N SER A 24 -8.88 12.93 18.33
CA SER A 24 -7.86 11.99 17.87
C SER A 24 -6.46 12.38 18.35
N GLU A 25 -6.08 13.66 18.26
CA GLU A 25 -4.81 14.14 18.82
C GLU A 25 -4.75 13.91 20.34
N GLN A 26 -5.83 14.17 21.07
CA GLN A 26 -5.87 13.96 22.51
C GLN A 26 -5.68 12.47 22.87
N PHE A 27 -6.35 11.58 22.13
CA PHE A 27 -6.16 10.14 22.27
C PHE A 27 -4.71 9.73 22.01
N TRP A 28 -4.11 10.19 20.90
CA TRP A 28 -2.74 9.81 20.55
C TRP A 28 -1.70 10.37 21.52
N ASN A 29 -1.92 11.55 22.10
CA ASN A 29 -1.05 12.07 23.16
C ASN A 29 -1.10 11.18 24.41
N LEU A 30 -2.30 10.79 24.86
CA LEU A 30 -2.43 9.86 26.00
C LEU A 30 -1.74 8.52 25.71
N TRP A 31 -1.88 8.03 24.48
CA TRP A 31 -1.26 6.79 24.05
C TRP A 31 0.28 6.87 24.04
N GLN A 32 0.83 7.96 23.49
CA GLN A 32 2.28 8.19 23.46
C GLN A 32 2.90 8.40 24.85
N ASP A 33 2.11 8.91 25.80
CA ASP A 33 2.51 9.10 27.20
C ASP A 33 2.38 7.79 28.03
N ASP A 34 2.18 6.64 27.40
CA ASP A 34 1.95 5.32 28.04
C ASP A 34 0.71 5.27 28.96
N LYS A 35 -0.24 6.21 28.80
CA LYS A 35 -1.49 6.27 29.58
C LYS A 35 -2.61 5.48 28.92
N TYR A 36 -2.38 4.19 28.70
CA TYR A 36 -3.28 3.32 27.92
C TYR A 36 -4.70 3.22 28.51
N ASP A 37 -4.82 3.15 29.84
CA ASP A 37 -6.11 3.11 30.52
C ASP A 37 -6.90 4.41 30.33
N GLU A 38 -6.24 5.56 30.50
CA GLU A 38 -6.84 6.87 30.29
C GLU A 38 -7.25 7.07 28.81
N ALA A 39 -6.41 6.64 27.87
CA ALA A 39 -6.70 6.67 26.44
C ALA A 39 -7.94 5.82 26.10
N THR A 40 -8.05 4.63 26.68
CA THR A 40 -9.20 3.73 26.48
C THR A 40 -10.48 4.31 27.10
N GLU A 41 -10.40 4.86 28.31
CA GLU A 41 -11.53 5.54 28.96
C GLU A 41 -11.98 6.75 28.13
N PHE A 42 -11.02 7.50 27.58
CA PHE A 42 -11.27 8.65 26.71
C PHE A 42 -12.04 8.23 25.45
N LEU A 43 -11.65 7.17 24.75
CA LEU A 43 -12.40 6.66 23.60
C LEU A 43 -13.83 6.28 23.97
N GLY A 44 -14.04 5.62 25.12
CA GLY A 44 -15.38 5.27 25.60
C GLY A 44 -16.26 6.49 25.91
N LYS A 45 -15.67 7.59 26.40
CA LYS A 45 -16.37 8.87 26.58
C LYS A 45 -16.68 9.54 25.23
N TRP A 46 -15.74 9.51 24.29
CA TRP A 46 -15.92 10.06 22.94
C TRP A 46 -17.03 9.31 22.20
N GLU A 47 -17.05 7.97 22.25
CA GLU A 47 -18.10 7.16 21.63
C GLU A 47 -19.49 7.52 22.17
N LYS A 48 -19.65 7.71 23.48
CA LYS A 48 -20.94 8.12 24.05
C LYS A 48 -21.41 9.48 23.53
N LYS A 49 -20.49 10.40 23.24
CA LYS A 49 -20.78 11.77 22.79
C LYS A 49 -20.97 11.88 21.27
N SER A 50 -20.19 11.14 20.49
CA SER A 50 -20.14 11.28 19.02
C SER A 50 -19.97 9.92 18.31
N LYS A 51 -21.02 9.10 18.34
CA LYS A 51 -21.03 7.73 17.76
C LYS A 51 -20.82 7.64 16.25
N LYS A 52 -20.87 8.76 15.52
CA LYS A 52 -20.71 8.76 14.05
C LYS A 52 -19.39 9.36 13.60
N ASP A 53 -18.57 9.81 14.54
CA ASP A 53 -17.27 10.40 14.25
C ASP A 53 -16.35 9.34 13.63
N PRO A 54 -15.87 9.50 12.39
CA PRO A 54 -15.00 8.52 11.78
C PRO A 54 -13.65 8.40 12.48
N GLU A 55 -13.11 9.49 13.05
CA GLU A 55 -11.79 9.46 13.69
C GLU A 55 -11.78 8.60 14.96
N LEU A 56 -12.92 8.52 15.64
CA LEU A 56 -13.11 7.60 16.76
C LEU A 56 -12.82 6.14 16.36
N TYR A 57 -13.36 5.73 15.22
CA TYR A 57 -13.24 4.35 14.73
C TYR A 57 -11.85 4.07 14.16
N VAL A 58 -11.19 5.07 13.57
CA VAL A 58 -9.78 4.98 13.17
C VAL A 58 -8.89 4.79 14.41
N CYS A 59 -9.13 5.54 15.50
CA CYS A 59 -8.41 5.37 16.75
C CYS A 59 -8.62 3.98 17.37
N TYR A 60 -9.87 3.50 17.49
CA TYR A 60 -10.13 2.13 17.97
C TYR A 60 -9.44 1.07 17.12
N PHE A 61 -9.55 1.17 15.78
CA PHE A 61 -8.93 0.23 14.85
C PHE A 61 -7.42 0.15 15.05
N ASN A 62 -6.73 1.28 15.02
CA ASN A 62 -5.27 1.33 15.16
C ASN A 62 -4.82 0.90 16.57
N MET A 63 -5.58 1.28 17.60
CA MET A 63 -5.33 0.85 18.99
C MET A 63 -5.31 -0.69 19.10
N TYR A 64 -6.33 -1.36 18.57
CA TYR A 64 -6.43 -2.81 18.65
C TYR A 64 -5.33 -3.51 17.83
N ILE A 65 -4.93 -2.97 16.67
CA ILE A 65 -3.79 -3.50 15.91
C ILE A 65 -2.49 -3.37 16.72
N MET A 66 -2.25 -2.23 17.35
CA MET A 66 -1.06 -2.00 18.16
C MET A 66 -1.01 -2.95 19.36
N GLN A 67 -2.15 -3.21 20.01
CA GLN A 67 -2.25 -4.18 21.10
C GLN A 67 -2.12 -5.63 20.61
N ALA A 68 -2.58 -5.93 19.40
CA ALA A 68 -2.49 -7.26 18.82
C ALA A 68 -1.06 -7.64 18.45
N ARG A 69 -0.23 -6.67 18.06
CA ARG A 69 1.13 -6.89 17.56
C ARG A 69 2.04 -7.45 18.66
N ASN A 70 2.50 -8.68 18.47
CA ASN A 70 3.53 -9.32 19.29
C ASN A 70 4.77 -9.57 18.43
N GLU A 71 5.93 -9.10 18.86
CA GLU A 71 7.20 -9.33 18.16
C GLU A 71 8.08 -10.28 18.95
N GLN A 72 8.29 -11.47 18.40
CA GLN A 72 9.08 -12.53 19.03
C GLN A 72 10.45 -12.62 18.36
N MET A 73 11.50 -12.65 19.18
CA MET A 73 12.85 -12.94 18.70
C MET A 73 13.10 -14.44 18.73
N HIS A 74 13.51 -14.98 17.59
CA HIS A 74 13.93 -16.36 17.41
C HIS A 74 15.45 -16.44 17.33
N VAL A 75 16.02 -17.46 17.97
CA VAL A 75 17.43 -17.82 17.86
C VAL A 75 17.50 -19.31 17.54
N GLU A 76 17.74 -19.62 16.27
CA GLU A 76 17.61 -20.99 15.74
C GLU A 76 18.81 -21.38 14.89
N SER A 77 19.04 -22.68 14.72
CA SER A 77 20.13 -23.22 13.88
C SER A 77 19.79 -23.20 12.39
N PHE A 78 18.56 -22.84 12.01
CA PHE A 78 18.10 -22.71 10.64
C PHE A 78 17.16 -21.51 10.50
N LEU A 79 16.97 -21.04 9.25
CA LEU A 79 15.91 -20.10 8.92
C LEU A 79 14.69 -20.87 8.41
N PRO A 80 13.45 -20.46 8.75
CA PRO A 80 12.25 -21.04 8.20
C PRO A 80 12.28 -21.06 6.67
N PRO A 81 11.72 -22.11 6.02
CA PRO A 81 11.57 -22.12 4.57
C PRO A 81 10.81 -20.86 4.11
N ASN A 82 11.35 -20.17 3.10
CA ASN A 82 10.82 -18.91 2.57
C ASN A 82 10.82 -17.72 3.55
N PHE A 83 11.66 -17.74 4.60
CA PHE A 83 11.86 -16.56 5.43
C PHE A 83 12.42 -15.41 4.58
N ASN A 84 11.63 -14.35 4.45
CA ASN A 84 11.95 -13.16 3.67
C ASN A 84 12.17 -11.92 4.56
N GLY A 85 12.31 -12.15 5.88
CA GLY A 85 12.60 -11.11 6.86
C GLY A 85 14.10 -10.84 7.00
N GLN A 86 14.43 -9.82 7.79
CA GLN A 86 15.81 -9.57 8.17
C GLN A 86 16.27 -10.56 9.23
N TYR A 87 17.52 -10.99 9.14
CA TYR A 87 18.15 -11.87 10.12
C TYR A 87 19.61 -11.50 10.32
N MET A 88 20.16 -11.91 11.46
CA MET A 88 21.59 -11.86 11.76
C MET A 88 22.14 -13.27 11.86
N GLU A 89 23.38 -13.47 11.44
CA GLU A 89 24.09 -14.74 11.58
C GLU A 89 25.08 -14.66 12.76
N GLY A 90 25.16 -15.75 13.53
CA GLY A 90 26.07 -15.87 14.66
C GLY A 90 26.61 -17.29 14.80
N LYS A 91 27.34 -17.53 15.90
CA LYS A 91 27.76 -18.87 16.32
C LYS A 91 27.37 -19.12 17.77
N ASN A 92 26.93 -20.33 18.09
CA ASN A 92 26.70 -20.75 19.46
C ASN A 92 28.04 -21.08 20.17
N GLU A 93 27.98 -21.49 21.44
CA GLU A 93 29.16 -21.86 22.25
C GLU A 93 29.97 -23.02 21.66
N ASN A 94 29.33 -23.90 20.89
CA ASN A 94 29.97 -25.04 20.22
C ASN A 94 30.59 -24.65 18.86
N GLY A 95 30.41 -23.41 18.40
CA GLY A 95 30.86 -22.92 17.11
C GLY A 95 29.89 -23.20 15.94
N ASP A 96 28.72 -23.77 16.21
CA ASP A 96 27.69 -24.02 15.19
C ASP A 96 27.02 -22.71 14.77
N LYS A 97 26.68 -22.61 13.48
CA LYS A 97 25.99 -21.45 12.93
C LYS A 97 24.57 -21.33 13.51
N ILE A 98 24.19 -20.12 13.92
CA ILE A 98 22.84 -19.76 14.35
C ILE A 98 22.34 -18.53 13.61
N TYR A 99 21.03 -18.35 13.59
CA TYR A 99 20.32 -17.22 13.01
C TYR A 99 19.48 -16.55 14.10
N ILE A 100 19.51 -15.23 14.13
CA ILE A 100 18.69 -14.39 15.00
C ILE A 100 17.74 -13.61 14.10
N TYR A 101 16.43 -13.75 14.30
CA TYR A 101 15.42 -13.07 13.49
C TYR A 101 14.19 -12.72 14.33
N SER A 102 13.41 -11.72 13.91
CA SER A 102 12.12 -11.43 14.55
C SER A 102 10.96 -11.87 13.66
N VAL A 103 9.92 -12.37 14.32
CA VAL A 103 8.63 -12.68 13.71
C VAL A 103 7.59 -11.81 14.39
N ILE A 104 6.76 -11.17 13.57
CA ILE A 104 5.61 -10.41 14.06
C ILE A 104 4.39 -11.31 13.93
N GLU A 105 3.77 -11.59 15.05
CA GLU A 105 2.48 -12.26 15.15
C GLU A 105 1.42 -11.28 15.65
N TYR A 106 0.16 -11.57 15.37
CA TYR A 106 -0.95 -10.75 15.83
C TYR A 106 -1.92 -11.62 16.60
N ASP A 107 -2.40 -11.12 17.74
CA ASP A 107 -3.47 -11.75 18.51
C ASP A 107 -4.81 -11.71 17.74
N ASP A 108 -5.37 -12.88 17.45
CA ASP A 108 -6.57 -13.04 16.63
C ASP A 108 -7.80 -12.34 17.23
N ASP A 109 -7.97 -12.37 18.55
CA ASP A 109 -9.12 -11.75 19.22
C ASP A 109 -9.04 -10.22 19.16
N LEU A 110 -7.85 -9.65 19.30
CA LEU A 110 -7.61 -8.21 19.15
C LEU A 110 -7.73 -7.78 17.68
N CYS A 111 -7.26 -8.58 16.73
CA CYS A 111 -7.52 -8.34 15.30
C CYS A 111 -9.01 -8.38 14.97
N ALA A 112 -9.77 -9.31 15.55
CA ALA A 112 -11.22 -9.38 15.37
C ALA A 112 -11.90 -8.10 15.87
N LYS A 113 -11.47 -7.55 17.01
CA LYS A 113 -11.95 -6.24 17.49
C LYS A 113 -11.57 -5.10 16.55
N ALA A 114 -10.36 -5.08 16.01
CA ALA A 114 -9.98 -4.08 15.02
C ALA A 114 -10.95 -4.11 13.82
N PHE A 115 -11.23 -5.29 13.27
CA PHE A 115 -12.21 -5.45 12.19
C PHE A 115 -13.62 -5.00 12.58
N GLU A 116 -14.08 -5.34 13.79
CA GLU A 116 -15.38 -4.89 14.30
C GLU A 116 -15.50 -3.36 14.29
N TYR A 117 -14.50 -2.65 14.82
CA TYR A 117 -14.54 -1.19 14.92
C TYR A 117 -14.39 -0.48 13.57
N ILE A 118 -13.52 -0.97 12.67
CA ILE A 118 -13.42 -0.38 11.34
C ILE A 118 -14.71 -0.58 10.53
N ASP A 119 -15.35 -1.75 10.65
CA ASP A 119 -16.62 -2.03 9.98
C ASP A 119 -17.77 -1.20 10.55
N LYS A 120 -17.81 -1.02 11.87
CA LYS A 120 -18.74 -0.11 12.53
C LYS A 120 -18.55 1.32 12.04
N GLY A 121 -17.32 1.79 11.93
CA GLY A 121 -17.03 3.13 11.41
C GLY A 121 -17.41 3.31 9.95
N LEU A 122 -17.15 2.31 9.10
CA LEU A 122 -17.56 2.28 7.69
C LEU A 122 -19.09 2.25 7.53
N SER A 123 -19.82 1.64 8.47
CA SER A 123 -21.29 1.66 8.47
C SER A 123 -21.87 3.08 8.62
N TYR A 124 -21.16 3.97 9.34
CA TYR A 124 -21.53 5.37 9.48
C TYR A 124 -20.93 6.25 8.39
N ASN A 125 -19.72 5.92 7.93
CA ASN A 125 -18.91 6.76 7.05
C ASN A 125 -18.42 5.97 5.83
N PRO A 126 -19.31 5.47 4.94
CA PRO A 126 -18.94 4.54 3.86
C PRO A 126 -18.04 5.16 2.78
N LYS A 127 -17.90 6.50 2.76
CA LYS A 127 -17.02 7.25 1.85
C LYS A 127 -15.60 7.45 2.37
N ARG A 128 -15.27 6.94 3.56
CA ARG A 128 -13.92 7.03 4.14
C ARG A 128 -13.01 5.99 3.52
N LEU A 129 -12.29 6.38 2.48
CA LEU A 129 -11.40 5.51 1.72
C LEU A 129 -10.22 5.03 2.58
N ASP A 130 -9.70 5.88 3.45
CA ASP A 130 -8.65 5.53 4.41
C ASP A 130 -9.05 4.38 5.34
N MET A 131 -10.32 4.30 5.72
CA MET A 131 -10.83 3.20 6.55
C MET A 131 -10.89 1.88 5.77
N HIS A 132 -11.33 1.91 4.50
CA HIS A 132 -11.29 0.73 3.63
C HIS A 132 -9.86 0.25 3.40
N PHE A 133 -8.93 1.18 3.14
CA PHE A 133 -7.50 0.85 2.99
C PHE A 133 -6.86 0.37 4.28
N GLY A 134 -7.25 0.91 5.44
CA GLY A 134 -6.86 0.40 6.75
C GLY A 134 -7.29 -1.06 6.91
N LYS A 135 -8.55 -1.39 6.60
CA LYS A 135 -9.04 -2.77 6.61
C LYS A 135 -8.25 -3.68 5.67
N ALA A 136 -8.00 -3.24 4.44
CA ALA A 136 -7.18 -3.99 3.48
C ALA A 136 -5.73 -4.19 3.96
N GLN A 137 -5.16 -3.19 4.63
CA GLN A 137 -3.82 -3.26 5.22
C GLN A 137 -3.77 -4.31 6.32
N LEU A 138 -4.79 -4.41 7.18
CA LEU A 138 -4.83 -5.46 8.21
C LEU A 138 -4.88 -6.86 7.58
N TYR A 139 -5.70 -7.09 6.55
CA TYR A 139 -5.69 -8.38 5.86
C TYR A 139 -4.31 -8.72 5.25
N PHE A 140 -3.60 -7.73 4.69
CA PHE A 140 -2.24 -7.96 4.22
C PHE A 140 -1.29 -8.37 5.36
N MET A 141 -1.35 -7.70 6.52
CA MET A 141 -0.49 -8.01 7.67
C MET A 141 -0.74 -9.42 8.21
N LEU A 142 -1.97 -9.93 8.07
CA LEU A 142 -2.37 -11.28 8.44
C LEU A 142 -2.11 -12.31 7.32
N ALA A 143 -1.49 -11.91 6.21
CA ALA A 143 -1.30 -12.73 5.00
C ALA A 143 -2.61 -13.30 4.40
N GLU A 144 -3.73 -12.64 4.66
CA GLU A 144 -5.08 -12.99 4.18
C GLU A 144 -5.35 -12.31 2.83
N TYR A 145 -4.58 -12.67 1.80
CA TYR A 145 -4.55 -11.96 0.52
C TYR A 145 -5.87 -12.03 -0.25
N GLU A 146 -6.61 -13.13 -0.14
CA GLU A 146 -7.94 -13.28 -0.75
C GLU A 146 -8.92 -12.28 -0.14
N LYS A 147 -8.98 -12.18 1.19
CA LYS A 147 -9.84 -11.23 1.90
C LYS A 147 -9.44 -9.78 1.58
N GLN A 148 -8.14 -9.52 1.47
CA GLN A 148 -7.66 -8.21 1.01
C GLN A 148 -8.20 -7.89 -0.39
N ALA A 149 -8.11 -8.81 -1.35
CA ALA A 149 -8.61 -8.60 -2.69
C ALA A 149 -10.13 -8.38 -2.73
N GLU A 150 -10.92 -9.05 -1.89
CA GLU A 150 -12.36 -8.76 -1.75
C GLU A 150 -12.62 -7.30 -1.32
N VAL A 151 -11.82 -6.76 -0.39
CA VAL A 151 -11.92 -5.34 -0.02
C VAL A 151 -11.56 -4.44 -1.20
N ILE A 152 -10.50 -4.76 -1.96
CA ILE A 152 -10.10 -3.98 -3.14
C ILE A 152 -11.19 -4.01 -4.22
N LYS A 153 -11.79 -5.17 -4.51
CA LYS A 153 -12.94 -5.28 -5.42
C LYS A 153 -14.12 -4.45 -4.96
N HIS A 154 -14.43 -4.51 -3.68
CA HIS A 154 -15.53 -3.76 -3.09
C HIS A 154 -15.35 -2.25 -3.26
N ILE A 155 -14.16 -1.71 -2.97
CA ILE A 155 -13.90 -0.27 -3.16
C ILE A 155 -13.92 0.13 -4.63
N MET A 156 -13.46 -0.72 -5.55
CA MET A 156 -13.52 -0.44 -7.00
C MET A 156 -14.97 -0.38 -7.48
N GLU A 157 -15.82 -1.30 -7.02
CA GLU A 157 -17.26 -1.26 -7.31
C GLU A 157 -17.93 -0.01 -6.75
N LEU A 158 -17.63 0.35 -5.49
CA LEU A 158 -18.08 1.61 -4.91
C LEU A 158 -17.59 2.82 -5.69
N ASN A 159 -16.37 2.77 -6.25
CA ASN A 159 -15.83 3.89 -7.00
C ASN A 159 -16.57 4.14 -8.32
N LYS A 160 -17.16 3.11 -8.96
CA LYS A 160 -18.05 3.32 -10.11
C LYS A 160 -19.22 4.26 -9.75
N LYS A 161 -19.72 4.17 -8.51
CA LYS A 161 -20.77 5.04 -7.96
C LYS A 161 -20.21 6.38 -7.48
N TYR A 162 -19.10 6.37 -6.76
CA TYR A 162 -18.55 7.58 -6.13
C TYR A 162 -17.74 8.47 -7.06
N LYS A 163 -17.19 7.94 -8.16
CA LYS A 163 -16.43 8.66 -9.18
C LYS A 163 -15.35 9.54 -8.55
N ASP A 164 -14.46 8.91 -7.81
CA ASP A 164 -13.36 9.53 -7.06
C ASP A 164 -13.81 10.56 -5.99
N SER A 165 -15.11 10.66 -5.70
CA SER A 165 -15.66 11.53 -4.65
C SER A 165 -15.60 10.87 -3.27
N TRP A 166 -14.40 10.41 -2.92
CA TRP A 166 -14.02 9.79 -1.65
C TRP A 166 -13.54 10.83 -0.64
N LEU A 167 -13.61 10.44 0.63
CA LEU A 167 -13.04 11.15 1.76
C LEU A 167 -11.85 10.38 2.32
N TRP A 168 -10.91 11.12 2.90
CA TRP A 168 -9.75 10.65 3.62
C TRP A 168 -9.88 11.01 5.11
N SER A 169 -8.78 10.91 5.86
CA SER A 169 -8.67 11.36 7.24
C SER A 169 -9.19 12.78 7.44
N ASN A 170 -9.82 13.02 8.59
CA ASN A 170 -10.51 14.28 8.93
C ASN A 170 -11.59 14.70 7.93
N ASN A 171 -12.12 13.76 7.12
CA ASN A 171 -13.08 14.02 6.05
C ASN A 171 -12.56 14.95 4.96
N GLU A 172 -11.25 15.01 4.74
CA GLU A 172 -10.68 15.70 3.60
C GLU A 172 -11.02 14.97 2.29
N THR A 173 -11.10 15.69 1.18
CA THR A 173 -11.21 15.01 -0.13
C THR A 173 -9.89 14.31 -0.48
N ILE A 174 -9.95 13.20 -1.21
CA ILE A 174 -8.72 12.50 -1.64
C ILE A 174 -7.79 13.38 -2.47
N LYS A 175 -8.32 14.38 -3.18
CA LYS A 175 -7.51 15.39 -3.89
C LYS A 175 -6.71 16.27 -2.93
N SER A 176 -7.34 16.75 -1.84
CA SER A 176 -6.65 17.52 -0.78
C SER A 176 -5.56 16.69 -0.13
N ALA A 177 -5.87 15.42 0.15
CA ALA A 177 -4.95 14.46 0.73
C ALA A 177 -3.89 13.93 -0.27
N GLN A 178 -3.89 14.41 -1.53
CA GLN A 178 -2.97 13.98 -2.59
C GLN A 178 -3.00 12.46 -2.87
N VAL A 179 -4.15 11.83 -2.65
CA VAL A 179 -4.38 10.40 -2.90
C VAL A 179 -5.03 10.22 -4.28
N GLY A 180 -4.38 9.47 -5.16
CA GLY A 180 -4.94 9.04 -6.44
C GLY A 180 -5.54 7.64 -6.35
N PHE A 181 -6.84 7.49 -6.57
CA PHE A 181 -7.52 6.19 -6.44
C PHE A 181 -6.92 5.12 -7.34
N ALA A 182 -6.80 5.38 -8.64
CA ALA A 182 -6.19 4.46 -9.61
C ALA A 182 -4.75 4.07 -9.22
N ALA A 183 -3.96 5.06 -8.79
CA ALA A 183 -2.60 4.83 -8.30
C ALA A 183 -2.60 3.89 -7.07
N SER A 184 -3.55 4.05 -6.14
CA SER A 184 -3.68 3.12 -5.01
C SER A 184 -4.01 1.69 -5.44
N ILE A 185 -4.79 1.47 -6.50
CA ILE A 185 -5.05 0.12 -7.03
C ILE A 185 -3.76 -0.51 -7.56
N HIS A 186 -2.97 0.24 -8.33
CA HIS A 186 -1.64 -0.18 -8.77
C HIS A 186 -0.74 -0.58 -7.59
N GLU A 187 -0.69 0.24 -6.53
CA GLU A 187 0.12 -0.05 -5.34
C GLU A 187 -0.26 -1.38 -4.67
N TYR A 188 -1.54 -1.75 -4.62
CA TYR A 188 -1.94 -3.06 -4.08
C TYR A 188 -1.48 -4.23 -4.96
N ILE A 189 -1.54 -4.09 -6.29
CA ILE A 189 -1.03 -5.12 -7.21
C ILE A 189 0.48 -5.25 -7.06
N LEU A 190 1.20 -4.12 -7.00
CA LEU A 190 2.64 -4.08 -6.78
C LEU A 190 3.02 -4.72 -5.44
N LYS A 191 2.23 -4.48 -4.40
CA LYS A 191 2.44 -5.08 -3.09
C LYS A 191 2.34 -6.60 -3.13
N TRP A 192 1.34 -7.16 -3.81
CA TRP A 192 1.23 -8.61 -4.04
C TRP A 192 2.37 -9.17 -4.88
N TYR A 193 2.77 -8.48 -5.94
CA TYR A 193 3.93 -8.85 -6.74
C TYR A 193 5.21 -8.93 -5.89
N ASN A 194 5.44 -7.93 -5.05
CA ASN A 194 6.64 -7.85 -4.20
C ASN A 194 6.70 -8.90 -3.10
N THR A 195 5.59 -9.56 -2.75
CA THR A 195 5.63 -10.72 -1.84
C THR A 195 6.40 -11.90 -2.43
N LYS A 196 6.53 -11.97 -3.76
CA LYS A 196 7.09 -13.13 -4.51
C LYS A 196 6.42 -14.45 -4.14
N ASN A 197 5.17 -14.40 -3.66
CA ASN A 197 4.41 -15.55 -3.23
C ASN A 197 3.41 -15.94 -4.34
N PRO A 198 3.50 -17.14 -4.93
CA PRO A 198 2.56 -17.58 -5.95
C PRO A 198 1.09 -17.58 -5.54
N ALA A 199 0.80 -17.64 -4.24
CA ALA A 199 -0.54 -17.50 -3.73
C ALA A 199 -1.16 -16.14 -4.09
N THR A 200 -0.38 -15.08 -4.33
CA THR A 200 -0.89 -13.75 -4.64
C THR A 200 -1.28 -13.55 -6.12
N TYR A 201 -0.81 -14.42 -7.03
CA TYR A 201 -0.97 -14.25 -8.47
C TYR A 201 -2.43 -14.25 -8.95
N PRO A 202 -3.36 -15.07 -8.41
CA PRO A 202 -4.77 -14.99 -8.76
C PRO A 202 -5.38 -13.61 -8.45
N MET A 203 -5.05 -13.02 -7.30
CA MET A 203 -5.53 -11.68 -6.92
C MET A 203 -4.94 -10.61 -7.83
N MET A 204 -3.64 -10.69 -8.17
CA MET A 204 -3.04 -9.80 -9.15
C MET A 204 -3.79 -9.87 -10.49
N LYS A 205 -4.10 -11.08 -10.98
CA LYS A 205 -4.82 -11.28 -12.24
C LYS A 205 -6.24 -10.71 -12.20
N GLU A 206 -6.98 -10.95 -11.13
CA GLU A 206 -8.34 -10.48 -10.97
C GLU A 206 -8.40 -8.95 -10.87
N ILE A 207 -7.61 -8.34 -9.98
CA ILE A 207 -7.65 -6.89 -9.75
C ILE A 207 -7.09 -6.12 -10.94
N SER A 208 -6.02 -6.58 -11.58
CA SER A 208 -5.48 -5.91 -12.77
C SER A 208 -6.46 -5.94 -13.96
N ALA A 209 -7.21 -7.03 -14.14
CA ALA A 209 -8.25 -7.09 -15.16
C ALA A 209 -9.37 -6.05 -14.89
N LEU A 210 -9.85 -5.97 -13.65
CA LEU A 210 -10.81 -4.93 -13.24
C LEU A 210 -10.24 -3.52 -13.38
N TYR A 211 -8.93 -3.36 -13.17
CA TYR A 211 -8.25 -2.08 -13.31
C TYR A 211 -8.26 -1.62 -14.77
N VAL A 212 -7.93 -2.52 -15.71
CA VAL A 212 -8.04 -2.26 -17.16
C VAL A 212 -9.46 -1.88 -17.57
N GLU A 213 -10.48 -2.57 -17.05
CA GLU A 213 -11.88 -2.27 -17.38
C GLU A 213 -12.31 -0.87 -16.94
N GLN A 214 -11.86 -0.42 -15.77
CA GLN A 214 -12.30 0.85 -15.18
C GLN A 214 -11.43 2.03 -15.60
N TYR A 215 -10.19 1.78 -15.98
CA TYR A 215 -9.19 2.79 -16.34
C TYR A 215 -8.49 2.41 -17.66
N PRO A 216 -9.23 2.34 -18.79
CA PRO A 216 -8.70 1.87 -20.08
C PRO A 216 -7.68 2.81 -20.72
N ASP A 217 -7.48 4.01 -20.17
CA ASP A 217 -6.48 4.97 -20.64
C ASP A 217 -5.23 5.00 -19.73
N ASP A 218 -5.21 4.21 -18.66
CA ASP A 218 -4.06 4.13 -17.74
C ASP A 218 -3.11 3.01 -18.14
N ILE A 219 -1.93 3.38 -18.64
CA ILE A 219 -0.91 2.42 -19.08
C ILE A 219 -0.48 1.44 -17.98
N ARG A 220 -0.56 1.85 -16.69
CA ARG A 220 -0.18 0.99 -15.56
C ARG A 220 -1.11 -0.20 -15.43
N ALA A 221 -2.41 -0.02 -15.73
CA ALA A 221 -3.38 -1.11 -15.67
C ALA A 221 -3.01 -2.25 -16.65
N TYR A 222 -2.60 -1.89 -17.86
CA TYR A 222 -2.14 -2.85 -18.87
C TYR A 222 -0.81 -3.50 -18.50
N ASN A 223 0.13 -2.73 -17.94
CA ASN A 223 1.39 -3.28 -17.44
C ASN A 223 1.15 -4.30 -16.32
N ASP A 224 0.32 -3.95 -15.34
CA ASP A 224 -0.04 -4.82 -14.22
C ASP A 224 -0.75 -6.10 -14.69
N ALA A 225 -1.69 -5.97 -15.63
CA ALA A 225 -2.42 -7.12 -16.19
C ALA A 225 -1.50 -8.04 -17.00
N GLY A 226 -0.57 -7.47 -17.77
CA GLY A 226 0.44 -8.23 -18.50
C GLY A 226 1.36 -9.00 -17.55
N ILE A 227 1.84 -8.36 -16.49
CA ILE A 227 2.67 -9.00 -15.46
C ILE A 227 1.90 -10.13 -14.78
N ALA A 228 0.66 -9.88 -14.32
CA ALA A 228 -0.16 -10.90 -13.67
C ALA A 228 -0.45 -12.10 -14.59
N ALA A 229 -0.68 -11.85 -15.88
CA ALA A 229 -0.83 -12.89 -16.89
C ALA A 229 0.44 -13.73 -17.06
N MET A 230 1.63 -13.12 -17.06
CA MET A 230 2.90 -13.86 -17.09
C MET A 230 3.07 -14.80 -15.88
N PHE A 231 2.78 -14.31 -14.67
CA PHE A 231 2.90 -15.11 -13.45
C PHE A 231 1.87 -16.24 -13.34
N THR A 232 0.77 -16.13 -14.07
CA THR A 232 -0.25 -17.19 -14.20
C THR A 232 -0.07 -18.04 -15.47
N ASN A 233 1.08 -17.91 -16.16
CA ASN A 233 1.46 -18.62 -17.38
C ASN A 233 0.50 -18.42 -18.57
N ASP A 234 -0.22 -17.30 -18.60
CA ASP A 234 -1.13 -16.89 -19.66
C ASP A 234 -0.41 -15.93 -20.63
N LEU A 235 0.61 -16.44 -21.31
CA LEU A 235 1.57 -15.65 -22.08
C LEU A 235 0.93 -14.89 -23.26
N GLU A 236 -0.09 -15.47 -23.88
CA GLU A 236 -0.85 -14.83 -24.97
C GLU A 236 -1.64 -13.62 -24.48
N SER A 237 -2.30 -13.74 -23.32
CA SER A 237 -2.98 -12.59 -22.72
C SER A 237 -1.99 -11.54 -22.26
N ALA A 238 -0.84 -11.95 -21.73
CA ALA A 238 0.24 -11.02 -21.37
C ALA A 238 0.71 -10.18 -22.57
N LYS A 239 0.95 -10.82 -23.73
CA LYS A 239 1.31 -10.13 -24.98
C LYS A 239 0.25 -9.11 -25.37
N LYS A 240 -1.04 -9.48 -25.32
CA LYS A 240 -2.15 -8.58 -25.65
C LYS A 240 -2.21 -7.37 -24.72
N TYR A 241 -2.07 -7.56 -23.41
CA TYR A 241 -2.10 -6.46 -22.45
C TYR A 241 -0.92 -5.51 -22.66
N PHE A 242 0.31 -6.02 -22.73
CA PHE A 242 1.46 -5.15 -22.97
C PHE A 242 1.39 -4.43 -24.32
N GLN A 243 0.86 -5.08 -25.35
CA GLN A 243 0.65 -4.44 -26.65
C GLN A 243 -0.35 -3.29 -26.55
N LYS A 244 -1.45 -3.47 -25.82
CA LYS A 244 -2.43 -2.39 -25.59
C LYS A 244 -1.84 -1.23 -24.79
N GLY A 245 -1.07 -1.51 -23.74
CA GLY A 245 -0.34 -0.47 -23.01
C GLY A 245 0.62 0.31 -23.90
N TYR A 246 1.41 -0.39 -24.72
CA TYR A 246 2.35 0.23 -25.66
C TYR A 246 1.65 1.04 -26.76
N GLU A 247 0.47 0.62 -27.23
CA GLU A 247 -0.34 1.39 -28.17
C GLU A 247 -0.84 2.73 -27.59
N LEU A 248 -1.04 2.81 -26.26
CA LEU A 248 -1.41 4.04 -25.57
C LEU A 248 -0.21 4.98 -25.36
N ASP A 249 0.94 4.43 -24.99
CA ASP A 249 2.20 5.18 -24.88
C ASP A 249 3.38 4.39 -25.48
N PRO A 250 3.70 4.65 -26.77
CA PRO A 250 4.84 4.00 -27.44
C PRO A 250 6.21 4.44 -26.92
N SER A 251 6.27 5.46 -26.07
CA SER A 251 7.53 5.95 -25.48
C SER A 251 7.86 5.28 -24.14
N ASP A 252 6.92 4.54 -23.56
CA ASP A 252 7.13 3.83 -22.30
C ASP A 252 8.05 2.61 -22.50
N MET A 253 9.28 2.75 -22.00
CA MET A 253 10.32 1.72 -22.12
C MET A 253 10.08 0.51 -21.22
N ILE A 254 9.26 0.65 -20.16
CA ILE A 254 8.89 -0.48 -19.28
C ILE A 254 7.97 -1.42 -20.06
N LEU A 255 6.95 -0.87 -20.73
CA LEU A 255 6.03 -1.63 -21.58
C LEU A 255 6.75 -2.23 -22.78
N LEU A 256 7.65 -1.48 -23.43
CA LEU A 256 8.46 -2.00 -24.54
C LEU A 256 9.35 -3.18 -24.09
N GLY A 257 9.98 -3.08 -22.92
CA GLY A 257 10.79 -4.16 -22.34
C GLY A 257 9.95 -5.39 -21.97
N ASN A 258 8.76 -5.17 -21.41
CA ASN A 258 7.83 -6.26 -21.12
C ASN A 258 7.31 -6.94 -22.41
N LEU A 259 7.05 -6.17 -23.47
CA LEU A 259 6.74 -6.69 -24.81
C LEU A 259 7.88 -7.52 -25.40
N ALA A 260 9.11 -7.02 -25.31
CA ALA A 260 10.30 -7.75 -25.78
C ALA A 260 10.44 -9.09 -25.05
N ARG A 261 10.30 -9.07 -23.72
CA ARG A 261 10.36 -10.27 -22.87
C ARG A 261 9.26 -11.27 -23.20
N ILE A 262 8.01 -10.84 -23.37
CA ILE A 262 6.92 -11.78 -23.68
C ILE A 262 7.05 -12.35 -25.09
N CYS A 263 7.51 -11.57 -26.08
CA CYS A 263 7.78 -12.08 -27.41
C CYS A 263 8.86 -13.17 -27.38
N TYR A 264 9.94 -12.95 -26.62
CA TYR A 264 10.99 -13.94 -26.42
C TYR A 264 10.44 -15.23 -25.79
N ASN A 265 9.64 -15.11 -24.73
CA ASN A 265 9.03 -16.26 -24.04
C ASN A 265 8.07 -17.06 -24.94
N LEU A 266 7.43 -16.41 -25.91
CA LEU A 266 6.57 -17.03 -26.92
C LEU A 266 7.36 -17.59 -28.13
N GLY A 267 8.68 -17.45 -28.15
CA GLY A 267 9.55 -17.90 -29.24
C GLY A 267 9.63 -16.94 -30.43
N ASP A 268 8.99 -15.77 -30.36
CA ASP A 268 9.07 -14.69 -31.34
C ASP A 268 10.35 -13.86 -31.11
N THR A 269 11.49 -14.52 -31.33
CA THR A 269 12.82 -13.96 -31.04
C THR A 269 13.17 -12.78 -31.95
N GLU A 270 12.66 -12.76 -33.18
CA GLU A 270 12.89 -11.65 -34.12
C GLU A 270 12.24 -10.36 -33.61
N THR A 271 10.98 -10.42 -33.15
CA THR A 271 10.28 -9.26 -32.59
C THR A 271 10.91 -8.83 -31.27
N ALA A 272 11.28 -9.79 -30.41
CA ALA A 272 11.97 -9.50 -29.16
C ALA A 272 13.29 -8.75 -29.39
N TYR A 273 14.11 -9.21 -30.35
CA TYR A 273 15.35 -8.54 -30.73
C TYR A 273 15.11 -7.10 -31.18
N LYS A 274 14.11 -6.87 -32.06
CA LYS A 274 13.78 -5.51 -32.54
C LYS A 274 13.45 -4.56 -31.39
N TYR A 275 12.65 -5.00 -30.43
CA TYR A 275 12.28 -4.18 -29.27
C TYR A 275 13.47 -3.92 -28.33
N TYR A 276 14.28 -4.94 -28.03
CA TYR A 276 15.51 -4.72 -27.25
C TYR A 276 16.50 -3.80 -27.98
N LYS A 277 16.56 -3.84 -29.31
CA LYS A 277 17.39 -2.93 -30.09
C LYS A 277 16.97 -1.48 -29.92
N ILE A 278 15.67 -1.20 -30.00
CA ILE A 278 15.12 0.14 -29.75
C ILE A 278 15.47 0.59 -28.31
N MET A 279 15.27 -0.26 -27.31
CA MET A 279 15.62 0.06 -25.92
C MET A 279 17.11 0.33 -25.73
N SER A 280 17.99 -0.35 -26.47
CA SER A 280 19.45 -0.16 -26.38
C SER A 280 19.91 1.24 -26.82
N GLU A 281 19.03 1.97 -27.51
CA GLU A 281 19.22 3.34 -27.98
C GLU A 281 18.52 4.37 -27.08
N SER A 282 17.90 3.94 -25.97
CA SER A 282 17.27 4.85 -24.99
C SER A 282 18.27 5.87 -24.45
N GLU A 283 17.81 7.11 -24.25
CA GLU A 283 18.59 8.17 -23.60
C GLU A 283 18.82 7.89 -22.11
N ASN A 284 17.98 7.05 -21.50
CA ASN A 284 18.18 6.60 -20.13
C ASN A 284 19.30 5.53 -20.09
N PRO A 285 20.43 5.80 -19.41
CA PRO A 285 21.56 4.88 -19.38
C PRO A 285 21.20 3.49 -18.81
N ASP A 286 20.35 3.43 -17.79
CA ASP A 286 19.97 2.19 -17.11
C ASP A 286 19.16 1.28 -18.04
N GLU A 287 18.20 1.85 -18.77
CA GLU A 287 17.38 1.12 -19.75
C GLU A 287 18.24 0.64 -20.94
N SER A 288 19.11 1.51 -21.46
CA SER A 288 19.98 1.16 -22.57
C SER A 288 20.98 0.06 -22.18
N GLU A 289 21.56 0.13 -20.98
CA GLU A 289 22.50 -0.87 -20.47
C GLU A 289 21.80 -2.21 -20.22
N TYR A 290 20.60 -2.18 -19.62
CA TYR A 290 19.77 -3.37 -19.46
C TYR A 290 19.53 -4.07 -20.80
N ALA A 291 19.10 -3.33 -21.82
CA ALA A 291 18.82 -3.89 -23.14
C ALA A 291 20.07 -4.43 -23.84
N LYS A 292 21.21 -3.72 -23.75
CA LYS A 292 22.51 -4.19 -24.29
C LYS A 292 22.96 -5.51 -23.65
N ASN A 293 22.78 -5.64 -22.34
CA ASN A 293 23.09 -6.89 -21.64
C ASN A 293 22.20 -8.05 -22.12
N ILE A 294 20.92 -7.81 -22.38
CA ILE A 294 20.02 -8.82 -22.94
C ILE A 294 20.44 -9.20 -24.37
N LEU A 295 20.70 -8.21 -25.24
CA LEU A 295 21.15 -8.46 -26.63
C LEU A 295 22.43 -9.30 -26.65
N LYS A 296 23.40 -8.98 -25.80
CA LYS A 296 24.64 -9.75 -25.69
C LYS A 296 24.43 -11.18 -25.22
N ASN A 297 23.67 -11.37 -24.14
CA ASN A 297 23.54 -12.67 -23.50
C ASN A 297 22.60 -13.63 -24.24
N TYR A 298 21.58 -13.10 -24.93
CA TYR A 298 20.52 -13.91 -25.54
C TYR A 298 20.52 -13.87 -27.07
N PHE A 299 21.22 -12.90 -27.69
CA PHE A 299 21.24 -12.70 -29.15
C PHE A 299 22.66 -12.64 -29.75
N ASN A 300 23.73 -12.75 -28.94
CA ASN A 300 25.14 -12.76 -29.35
C ASN A 300 25.62 -11.47 -30.07
N GLU A 301 25.15 -10.29 -29.64
CA GLU A 301 25.66 -8.96 -30.07
C GLU A 301 26.61 -8.29 -29.07
#